data_AF-A0A2T4S5Y9-F1
#
_entry.id   AF-A0A2T4S5Y9-F1
#
_cell.length_a   1.000
_cell.length_b   1.000
_cell.length_c   1.000
_cell.angle_alpha   90.00
_cell.angle_beta   90.00
_cell.angle_gamma   90.00
#
_symmetry.space_group_name_H-M   'P 1'
#
loop_
_entity.id
_entity.type
_entity.pdbx_description
1 polymer ?
#
loop_
_entity_poly.entity_id
_entity_poly.type
_entity_poly.pdbx_seq_one_letter_code
_entity_poly.pdbx_strand_id
1 'polypeptide(L)'
;YHSVYVQRIKDANFLIVSHPVETEKFHGYSVIIHSLASYDSVMHSLIILSVLFGIIAIIITATISYIFSAQIAKPITIMANKMRKIRRDGFQEKLELPTEYDETTDLIYTFNDMMIQIEELFDQQRQFVEDASHELRTPLQIIQGHLNLIQRWGKKDPAILEESLDITIEEMNSITKVVEELLRLTKEATYKDA
;
A
#
# COMPACT_ATOMS: atom_id res chain seq x y z
N TYR A 1 -42.66 -62.30 -3.66
CA TYR A 1 -41.83 -61.27 -3.02
C TYR A 1 -40.37 -61.63 -3.21
N HIS A 2 -39.61 -60.84 -3.95
CA HIS A 2 -38.15 -60.98 -4.04
C HIS A 2 -37.55 -60.09 -2.96
N SER A 3 -36.63 -60.61 -2.16
CA SER A 3 -35.86 -59.79 -1.21
C SER A 3 -34.40 -59.82 -1.62
N VAL A 4 -33.83 -58.61 -1.75
CA VAL A 4 -32.40 -58.39 -1.98
C VAL A 4 -31.89 -57.64 -0.76
N TYR A 5 -30.94 -58.23 -0.05
CA TYR A 5 -30.31 -57.57 1.09
C TYR A 5 -28.83 -57.94 1.15
N VAL A 6 -28.03 -57.00 1.65
CA VAL A 6 -26.61 -57.21 1.90
C VAL A 6 -26.47 -57.65 3.35
N GLN A 7 -25.81 -58.79 3.58
CA GLN A 7 -25.55 -59.30 4.92
C GLN A 7 -24.05 -59.49 5.12
N ARG A 8 -23.52 -58.94 6.21
CA ARG A 8 -22.12 -59.16 6.61
C ARG A 8 -22.01 -60.48 7.38
N ILE A 9 -21.17 -61.40 6.90
CA ILE A 9 -20.92 -62.70 7.54
C ILE A 9 -19.39 -62.89 7.64
N LYS A 10 -18.86 -63.07 8.85
CA LYS A 10 -17.42 -63.32 9.12
C LYS A 10 -16.47 -62.41 8.30
N ASP A 11 -16.75 -61.10 8.31
CA ASP A 11 -15.98 -60.02 7.68
C ASP A 11 -16.08 -59.82 6.17
N ALA A 12 -16.94 -60.56 5.47
CA ALA A 12 -17.29 -60.27 4.09
C ALA A 12 -18.75 -59.85 3.97
N ASN A 13 -19.02 -58.84 3.14
CA ASN A 13 -20.38 -58.51 2.73
C ASN A 13 -20.81 -59.52 1.67
N PHE A 14 -22.03 -60.04 1.78
CA PHE A 14 -22.63 -60.92 0.79
C PHE A 14 -23.92 -60.31 0.28
N LEU A 15 -24.10 -60.31 -1.03
CA LEU A 15 -25.38 -60.02 -1.64
C LEU A 15 -26.21 -61.30 -1.63
N ILE A 16 -27.32 -61.27 -0.91
CA ILE A 16 -28.26 -62.40 -0.84
C ILE A 16 -29.51 -62.01 -1.61
N VAL A 17 -29.78 -62.75 -2.68
CA VAL A 17 -30.98 -62.61 -3.50
C VAL A 17 -31.81 -63.87 -3.34
N SER A 18 -33.03 -63.73 -2.83
CA SER A 18 -33.96 -64.86 -2.72
C SER A 18 -35.16 -64.69 -3.66
N HIS A 19 -35.49 -65.77 -4.36
CA HIS A 19 -36.66 -65.84 -5.23
C HIS A 19 -37.47 -67.10 -4.92
N PRO A 20 -38.78 -67.00 -4.63
CA PRO A 20 -39.62 -68.17 -4.46
C PRO A 20 -39.75 -68.93 -5.79
N VAL A 21 -39.60 -70.25 -5.74
CA VAL A 21 -39.82 -71.15 -6.87
C VAL A 21 -41.03 -72.01 -6.53
N GLU A 22 -42.14 -71.77 -7.23
CA GLU A 22 -43.38 -72.53 -7.10
C GLU A 22 -43.61 -73.34 -8.38
N THR A 23 -43.73 -74.66 -8.21
CA THR A 23 -44.13 -75.61 -9.25
C THR A 23 -45.16 -76.56 -8.66
N GLU A 24 -45.96 -77.25 -9.49
CA GLU A 24 -47.04 -78.14 -9.03
C GLU A 24 -46.62 -79.23 -8.03
N LYS A 25 -45.31 -79.53 -7.93
CA LYS A 25 -44.76 -80.56 -7.02
C LYS A 25 -43.75 -80.01 -6.00
N PHE A 26 -43.41 -78.73 -6.03
CA PHE A 26 -42.38 -78.17 -5.17
C PHE A 26 -42.62 -76.68 -4.90
N HIS A 27 -42.67 -76.35 -3.61
CA HIS A 27 -42.64 -74.99 -3.11
C HIS A 27 -41.34 -74.80 -2.32
N GLY A 28 -40.47 -73.93 -2.80
CA GLY A 28 -39.20 -73.63 -2.14
C GLY A 28 -38.66 -72.26 -2.51
N TYR A 29 -37.46 -71.94 -2.03
CA TYR A 29 -36.76 -70.70 -2.33
C TYR A 29 -35.44 -71.00 -3.02
N SER A 30 -35.17 -70.31 -4.12
CA SER A 30 -33.82 -70.21 -4.67
C SER A 30 -33.11 -69.04 -4.01
N VAL A 31 -31.92 -69.28 -3.45
CA VAL A 31 -31.10 -68.25 -2.80
C VAL A 31 -29.75 -68.20 -3.51
N ILE A 32 -29.40 -67.03 -4.03
CA ILE A 32 -28.08 -66.74 -4.60
C ILE A 32 -27.31 -65.92 -3.57
N ILE A 33 -26.12 -66.40 -3.20
CA ILE A 33 -25.21 -65.73 -2.28
C ILE A 33 -23.96 -65.36 -3.08
N HIS A 34 -23.72 -64.07 -3.30
CA HIS A 34 -22.53 -63.59 -3.98
C HIS A 34 -21.65 -62.80 -3.01
N SER A 35 -20.37 -63.15 -2.92
CA SER A 35 -19.41 -62.41 -2.10
C SER A 35 -19.16 -61.03 -2.71
N LEU A 36 -19.25 -59.98 -1.89
CA LEU A 36 -18.84 -58.62 -2.24
C LEU A 36 -17.42 -58.30 -1.75
N ALA A 37 -16.70 -59.27 -1.14
CA ALA A 37 -15.35 -59.04 -0.63
C ALA A 37 -14.38 -58.54 -1.72
N SER A 38 -14.51 -59.04 -2.95
CA SER A 38 -13.74 -58.55 -4.10
C SER A 38 -14.12 -57.14 -4.51
N TYR A 39 -15.41 -56.78 -4.42
CA TYR A 39 -15.89 -55.43 -4.70
C TYR A 39 -15.39 -54.43 -3.65
N ASP A 40 -15.48 -54.78 -2.37
CA ASP A 40 -15.00 -53.97 -1.25
C ASP A 40 -13.48 -53.74 -1.34
N SER A 41 -12.71 -54.77 -1.72
CA SER A 41 -11.26 -54.65 -1.90
C SER A 41 -10.89 -53.69 -3.03
N VAL A 42 -11.55 -53.80 -4.19
CA VAL A 42 -11.35 -52.88 -5.32
C VAL A 42 -11.74 -51.45 -4.94
N MET A 43 -12.87 -51.27 -4.27
CA MET A 43 -13.33 -49.96 -3.82
C MET A 43 -12.34 -49.33 -2.83
N HIS A 44 -11.81 -50.12 -1.89
CA HIS A 44 -10.82 -49.64 -0.93
C HIS A 44 -9.52 -49.20 -1.62
N SER A 45 -9.03 -49.95 -2.61
CA SER A 45 -7.87 -49.55 -3.41
C SER A 45 -8.12 -48.26 -4.19
N LEU A 46 -9.32 -48.09 -4.79
CA LEU A 46 -9.68 -46.85 -5.49
C LEU A 46 -9.74 -45.65 -4.55
N ILE A 47 -10.27 -45.82 -3.33
CA ILE A 47 -10.32 -44.75 -2.32
C ILE A 47 -8.90 -44.38 -1.89
N ILE A 48 -8.03 -45.35 -1.57
CA ILE A 48 -6.64 -45.08 -1.19
C ILE A 48 -5.91 -44.33 -2.31
N LEU A 49 -6.07 -44.79 -3.56
CA LEU A 49 -5.45 -44.15 -4.71
C LEU A 49 -5.97 -42.72 -4.93
N SER A 50 -7.28 -42.50 -4.75
CA SER A 50 -7.90 -41.18 -4.85
C SER A 50 -7.40 -40.24 -3.76
N VAL A 51 -7.27 -40.71 -2.51
CA VAL A 51 -6.71 -39.94 -1.40
C VAL A 51 -5.24 -39.61 -1.67
N LEU A 52 -4.46 -40.57 -2.15
CA LEU A 52 -3.06 -40.35 -2.51
C LEU A 52 -2.92 -39.26 -3.58
N PHE A 53 -3.69 -39.33 -4.67
CA PHE A 53 -3.70 -38.30 -5.70
C PHE A 53 -4.19 -36.95 -5.17
N GLY A 54 -5.19 -36.93 -4.29
CA GLY A 54 -5.68 -35.72 -3.63
C GLY A 54 -4.59 -35.03 -2.82
N ILE A 55 -3.83 -35.79 -2.02
CA ILE A 55 -2.70 -35.26 -1.25
C ILE A 55 -1.62 -34.68 -2.18
N ILE A 56 -1.26 -35.41 -3.24
CA ILE A 56 -0.27 -34.94 -4.22
C ILE A 56 -0.75 -33.63 -4.88
N ALA A 57 -2.01 -33.56 -5.31
CA ALA A 57 -2.59 -32.37 -5.92
C ALA A 57 -2.58 -31.16 -4.97
N ILE A 58 -2.88 -31.37 -3.68
CA ILE A 58 -2.80 -30.32 -2.66
C ILE A 58 -1.37 -29.81 -2.52
N ILE A 59 -0.37 -30.71 -2.42
CA ILE A 59 1.04 -30.33 -2.28
C ILE A 59 1.51 -29.52 -3.49
N ILE A 60 1.18 -29.98 -4.71
CA ILE A 60 1.52 -29.28 -5.95
C ILE A 60 0.87 -27.90 -5.97
N THR A 61 -0.43 -27.81 -5.70
CA THR A 61 -1.18 -26.54 -5.72
C THR A 61 -0.64 -25.57 -4.68
N ALA A 62 -0.33 -26.04 -3.47
CA ALA A 62 0.24 -25.22 -2.40
C ALA A 62 1.62 -24.67 -2.79
N THR A 63 2.46 -25.51 -3.42
CA THR A 63 3.81 -25.11 -3.86
C THR A 63 3.73 -24.06 -4.97
N ILE A 64 2.88 -24.29 -5.98
CA ILE A 64 2.65 -23.31 -7.06
C ILE A 64 2.11 -22.01 -6.48
N SER A 65 1.10 -22.07 -5.62
CA SER A 65 0.48 -20.89 -5.01
C SER A 65 1.50 -20.07 -4.21
N TYR A 66 2.39 -20.74 -3.46
CA TYR A 66 3.45 -20.07 -2.71
C TYR A 66 4.44 -19.33 -3.63
N ILE A 67 4.90 -19.98 -4.70
CA ILE A 67 5.85 -19.39 -5.66
C ILE A 67 5.24 -18.16 -6.35
N PHE A 68 4.00 -18.29 -6.86
CA PHE A 68 3.30 -17.19 -7.51
C PHE A 68 3.06 -16.01 -6.55
N SER A 69 2.62 -16.28 -5.33
CA SER A 69 2.39 -15.24 -4.31
C SER A 69 3.67 -14.48 -3.99
N ALA A 70 4.79 -15.20 -3.83
CA ALA A 70 6.09 -14.59 -3.58
C ALA A 70 6.57 -13.73 -4.75
N GLN A 71 6.34 -14.17 -5.99
CA GLN A 71 6.73 -13.44 -7.19
C GLN A 71 5.97 -12.12 -7.35
N ILE A 72 4.67 -12.10 -7.05
CA ILE A 72 3.82 -10.90 -7.10
C ILE A 72 4.18 -9.92 -5.98
N ALA A 73 4.45 -10.41 -4.76
CA ALA A 73 4.75 -9.54 -3.60
C ALA A 73 6.17 -8.93 -3.63
N LYS A 74 7.11 -9.58 -4.32
CA LYS A 74 8.51 -9.14 -4.41
C LYS A 74 8.69 -7.70 -4.95
N PRO A 75 8.15 -7.30 -6.12
CA PRO A 75 8.32 -5.95 -6.64
C PRO A 75 7.78 -4.88 -5.69
N ILE A 76 6.62 -5.12 -5.06
CA ILE A 76 6.02 -4.21 -4.07
C ILE A 76 6.99 -3.99 -2.89
N THR A 77 7.61 -5.06 -2.40
CA THR A 77 8.55 -4.97 -1.28
C THR A 77 9.82 -4.19 -1.65
N ILE A 78 10.37 -4.42 -2.85
CA ILE A 78 11.54 -3.69 -3.34
C ILE A 78 11.21 -2.20 -3.49
N MET A 79 10.05 -1.91 -4.07
CA MET A 79 9.54 -0.56 -4.25
C MET A 79 9.40 0.17 -2.91
N ALA A 80 8.76 -0.47 -1.92
CA ALA A 80 8.61 0.08 -0.58
C ALA A 80 9.96 0.38 0.09
N ASN A 81 10.96 -0.49 -0.10
CA ASN A 81 12.30 -0.25 0.41
C ASN A 81 13.00 0.92 -0.29
N LYS A 82 12.85 1.04 -1.62
CA LYS A 82 13.39 2.18 -2.37
C LYS A 82 12.72 3.49 -1.96
N MET A 83 11.39 3.52 -1.83
CA MET A 83 10.67 4.69 -1.31
C MET A 83 11.14 5.12 0.07
N ARG A 84 11.39 4.16 0.99
CA ARG A 84 11.95 4.47 2.31
C ARG A 84 13.35 5.07 2.23
N LYS A 85 14.16 4.64 1.25
CA LYS A 85 15.49 5.20 0.99
C LYS A 85 15.39 6.63 0.45
N ILE A 86 14.55 6.86 -0.58
CA ILE A 86 14.28 8.19 -1.15
C ILE A 86 13.80 9.16 -0.05
N ARG A 87 12.87 8.72 0.80
CA ARG A 87 12.40 9.53 1.94
C ARG A 87 13.53 9.96 2.89
N ARG A 88 14.58 9.15 3.06
CA ARG A 88 15.72 9.46 3.94
C ARG A 88 16.79 10.29 3.25
N ASP A 89 17.10 9.94 2.00
CA ASP A 89 18.26 10.47 1.28
C ASP A 89 17.89 11.72 0.42
N GLY A 90 16.60 12.04 0.29
CA GLY A 90 16.09 13.25 -0.37
C GLY A 90 15.45 12.99 -1.74
N PHE A 91 14.90 14.06 -2.34
CA PHE A 91 14.06 14.01 -3.54
C PHE A 91 14.80 13.76 -4.86
N GLN A 92 16.14 13.76 -4.83
CA GLN A 92 16.97 13.74 -6.03
C GLN A 92 17.01 12.37 -6.74
N GLU A 93 16.65 11.29 -6.05
CA GLU A 93 16.70 9.93 -6.62
C GLU A 93 15.28 9.49 -7.04
N LYS A 94 15.09 9.27 -8.35
CA LYS A 94 13.83 8.74 -8.89
C LYS A 94 13.65 7.28 -8.51
N LEU A 95 12.39 6.89 -8.30
CA LEU A 95 12.04 5.49 -8.12
C LEU A 95 12.12 4.79 -9.48
N GLU A 96 13.18 4.02 -9.70
CA GLU A 96 13.34 3.20 -10.90
C GLU A 96 13.31 1.72 -10.51
N LEU A 97 12.37 0.95 -11.08
CA LEU A 97 12.31 -0.49 -10.87
C LEU A 97 11.93 -1.16 -12.20
N PRO A 98 12.78 -2.03 -12.75
CA PRO A 98 12.38 -2.83 -13.90
C PRO A 98 11.28 -3.78 -13.44
N THR A 99 10.09 -3.62 -14.01
CA THR A 99 8.91 -4.42 -13.71
C THR A 99 8.14 -4.68 -14.99
N GLU A 100 7.58 -5.87 -15.10
CA GLU A 100 6.76 -6.30 -16.24
C GLU A 100 5.26 -6.14 -15.94
N TYR A 101 4.90 -5.70 -14.74
CA TYR A 101 3.52 -5.52 -14.30
C TYR A 101 3.08 -4.07 -14.45
N ASP A 102 2.04 -3.83 -15.25
CA ASP A 102 1.52 -2.49 -15.55
C ASP A 102 1.09 -1.74 -14.29
N GLU A 103 0.47 -2.40 -13.32
CA GLU A 103 0.02 -1.78 -12.07
C GLU A 103 1.19 -1.26 -11.23
N THR A 104 2.32 -1.96 -11.26
CA THR A 104 3.51 -1.50 -10.54
C THR A 104 4.20 -0.35 -11.28
N THR A 105 4.16 -0.34 -12.61
CA THR A 105 4.66 0.76 -13.43
C THR A 105 3.88 2.04 -13.18
N ASP A 106 2.54 1.95 -13.15
CA ASP A 106 1.66 3.08 -12.87
C ASP A 106 1.91 3.68 -11.47
N LEU A 107 2.10 2.82 -10.46
CA LEU A 107 2.44 3.27 -9.11
C LEU A 107 3.81 3.96 -9.06
N ILE A 108 4.79 3.52 -9.86
CA ILE A 108 6.10 4.16 -9.96
C ILE A 108 5.96 5.56 -10.54
N TYR A 109 5.20 5.71 -11.63
CA TYR A 109 4.96 7.01 -12.25
C TYR A 109 4.23 7.95 -11.30
N THR A 110 3.15 7.49 -10.68
CA THR A 110 2.38 8.28 -9.71
C THR A 110 3.25 8.73 -8.54
N PHE A 111 4.08 7.83 -7.99
CA PHE A 111 5.00 8.20 -6.92
C PHE A 111 6.00 9.27 -7.37
N ASN A 112 6.65 9.07 -8.52
CA ASN A 112 7.62 10.02 -9.03
C ASN A 112 7.01 11.39 -9.34
N ASP A 113 5.79 11.43 -9.87
CA ASP A 113 5.07 12.68 -10.15
C ASP A 113 4.76 13.44 -8.85
N MET A 114 4.29 12.75 -7.81
CA MET A 114 4.13 13.37 -6.48
C MET A 114 5.45 13.90 -5.93
N MET A 115 6.57 13.18 -6.13
CA MET A 115 7.88 13.64 -5.67
C MET A 115 8.34 14.90 -6.38
N ILE A 116 8.07 15.02 -7.69
CA ILE A 116 8.36 16.24 -8.47
C ILE A 116 7.55 17.41 -7.92
N GLN A 117 6.25 17.23 -7.66
CA GLN A 117 5.41 18.27 -7.09
C GLN A 117 5.92 18.71 -5.70
N ILE A 118 6.35 17.77 -4.86
CA ILE A 118 6.93 18.09 -3.53
C ILE A 118 8.23 18.89 -3.67
N GLU A 119 9.10 18.52 -4.62
CA GLU A 119 10.35 19.24 -4.89
C GLU A 119 10.08 20.68 -5.33
N GLU A 120 9.15 20.87 -6.26
CA GLU A 120 8.73 22.20 -6.73
C GLU A 120 8.16 23.07 -5.60
N LEU A 121 7.33 22.50 -4.73
CA LEU A 121 6.79 23.21 -3.57
C LEU A 121 7.88 23.61 -2.57
N PHE A 122 8.87 22.74 -2.37
CA PHE A 122 9.99 23.03 -1.47
C PHE A 122 10.88 24.13 -2.03
N ASP A 123 11.15 24.12 -3.33
CA ASP A 123 11.91 25.17 -4.01
C ASP A 123 11.19 26.53 -3.97
N GLN A 124 9.87 26.54 -4.21
CA GLN A 124 9.05 27.75 -4.06
C GLN A 124 9.07 28.29 -2.63
N GLN A 125 8.93 27.41 -1.63
CA GLN A 125 9.02 27.79 -0.23
C GLN A 125 10.38 28.40 0.11
N ARG A 126 11.47 27.79 -0.39
CA ARG A 126 12.82 28.30 -0.18
C ARG A 126 13.01 29.68 -0.80
N GLN A 127 12.60 29.85 -2.06
CA GLN A 127 12.69 31.14 -2.76
C GLN A 127 11.90 32.21 -2.01
N PHE A 128 10.68 31.89 -1.57
CA PHE A 128 9.86 32.80 -0.77
C PHE A 128 10.54 33.26 0.53
N VAL A 129 11.21 32.35 1.25
CA VAL A 129 11.96 32.69 2.47
C VAL A 129 13.18 33.54 2.15
N GLU A 130 13.89 33.25 1.06
CA GLU A 130 15.03 34.05 0.60
C GLU A 130 14.59 35.48 0.25
N ASP A 131 13.52 35.63 -0.54
CA ASP A 131 12.96 36.92 -0.96
C ASP A 131 12.47 37.74 0.26
N ALA A 132 11.70 37.13 1.16
CA ALA A 132 11.25 37.78 2.39
C ALA A 132 12.44 38.23 3.26
N SER A 133 13.50 37.41 3.35
CA SER A 133 14.71 37.76 4.09
C SER A 133 15.44 38.96 3.47
N HIS A 134 15.44 39.07 2.14
CA HIS A 134 16.03 40.21 1.42
C HIS A 134 15.22 41.49 1.60
N GLU A 135 13.90 41.41 1.44
CA GLU A 135 12.99 42.55 1.60
C GLU A 135 12.98 43.10 3.02
N LEU A 136 13.15 42.25 4.03
CA LEU A 136 13.26 42.69 5.43
C LEU A 136 14.66 43.21 5.81
N ARG A 137 15.73 42.71 5.19
CA ARG A 137 17.11 43.11 5.53
C ARG A 137 17.39 44.56 5.17
N THR A 138 16.92 45.02 4.02
CA THR A 138 17.15 46.38 3.51
C THR A 138 16.60 47.47 4.44
N PRO A 139 15.29 47.50 4.79
CA PRO A 139 14.73 48.50 5.70
C PRO A 139 15.38 48.44 7.09
N LEU A 140 15.72 47.24 7.56
CA LEU A 140 16.43 47.07 8.84
C LEU A 140 17.83 47.72 8.82
N GLN A 141 18.57 47.58 7.73
CA GLN A 141 19.87 48.22 7.57
C GLN A 141 19.76 49.74 7.50
N ILE A 142 18.72 50.27 6.83
CA ILE A 142 18.44 51.71 6.76
C ILE A 142 18.13 52.24 8.16
N ILE A 143 17.21 51.62 8.89
CA ILE A 143 16.89 51.95 10.29
C ILE A 143 18.16 51.97 11.14
N GLN A 144 18.98 50.91 11.06
CA GLN A 144 20.22 50.83 11.83
C GLN A 144 21.21 51.95 11.45
N GLY A 145 21.28 52.32 10.17
CA GLY A 145 22.07 53.44 9.69
C GLY A 145 21.64 54.78 10.29
N HIS A 146 20.35 55.08 10.25
CA HIS A 146 19.78 56.32 10.80
C HIS A 146 19.88 56.40 12.33
N LEU A 147 19.65 55.29 13.04
CA LEU A 147 19.86 55.24 14.49
C LEU A 147 21.34 55.47 14.86
N ASN A 148 22.29 54.92 14.09
CA ASN A 148 23.72 55.19 14.28
C ASN A 148 24.09 56.65 13.98
N LEU A 149 23.49 57.25 12.94
CA LEU A 149 23.67 58.65 12.57
C LEU A 149 23.21 59.58 13.71
N ILE A 150 22.00 59.34 14.24
CA ILE A 150 21.47 60.04 15.41
C ILE A 150 22.42 59.88 16.59
N GLN A 151 22.85 58.64 16.89
CA GLN A 151 23.67 58.35 18.06
C GLN A 151 25.02 59.08 18.04
N ARG A 152 25.66 59.18 16.87
CA ARG A 152 27.01 59.73 16.71
C ARG A 152 27.04 61.23 16.45
N TRP A 153 26.12 61.75 15.64
CA TRP A 153 26.20 63.13 15.14
C TRP A 153 24.88 63.91 15.29
N GLY A 154 23.72 63.24 15.14
CA GLY A 154 22.41 63.89 15.06
C GLY A 154 21.81 64.40 16.37
N LYS A 155 22.29 63.99 17.55
CA LYS A 155 21.64 64.36 18.85
C LYS A 155 21.50 65.87 19.10
N LYS A 156 22.39 66.69 18.52
CA LYS A 156 22.43 68.15 18.73
C LYS A 156 22.04 68.94 17.49
N ASP A 157 21.73 68.26 16.39
CA ASP A 157 21.29 68.87 15.14
C ASP A 157 19.81 68.50 14.93
N PRO A 158 18.88 69.43 15.20
CA PRO A 158 17.45 69.16 15.11
C PRO A 158 17.01 68.66 13.73
N ALA A 159 17.64 69.16 12.65
CA ALA A 159 17.25 68.78 11.29
C ALA A 159 17.63 67.32 10.99
N ILE A 160 18.85 66.91 11.33
CA ILE A 160 19.32 65.52 11.14
C ILE A 160 18.52 64.55 12.02
N LEU A 161 18.18 64.97 13.25
CA LEU A 161 17.39 64.17 14.17
C LEU A 161 15.99 63.91 13.63
N GLU A 162 15.29 64.95 13.18
CA GLU A 162 13.93 64.86 12.66
C GLU A 162 13.87 64.00 11.39
N GLU A 163 14.75 64.28 10.41
CA GLU A 163 14.85 63.49 9.17
C GLU A 163 15.12 62.00 9.46
N SER A 164 16.05 61.71 10.36
CA SER A 164 16.41 60.31 10.66
C SER A 164 15.31 59.56 11.41
N LEU A 165 14.50 60.26 12.23
CA LEU A 165 13.34 59.67 12.88
C LEU A 165 12.23 59.39 11.88
N ASP A 166 11.96 60.32 10.96
CA ASP A 166 10.94 60.15 9.92
C ASP A 166 11.27 58.95 9.02
N ILE A 167 12.51 58.84 8.53
CA ILE A 167 12.96 57.70 7.73
C ILE A 167 12.85 56.39 8.54
N THR A 168 13.22 56.40 9.82
CA THR A 168 13.11 55.21 10.68
C THR A 168 11.65 54.75 10.82
N ILE A 169 10.71 55.69 10.98
CA ILE A 169 9.27 55.38 11.08
C ILE A 169 8.74 54.86 9.74
N GLU A 170 9.15 55.46 8.62
CA GLU A 170 8.75 55.02 7.27
C GLU A 170 9.19 53.57 7.00
N GLU A 171 10.45 53.24 7.30
CA GLU A 171 10.97 51.89 7.11
C GLU A 171 10.34 50.87 8.07
N MET A 172 9.99 51.27 9.30
CA MET A 172 9.23 50.41 10.22
C MET A 172 7.84 50.09 9.64
N ASN A 173 7.16 51.07 9.04
CA ASN A 173 5.89 50.83 8.36
C ASN A 173 6.05 49.93 7.13
N SER A 174 7.16 50.06 6.40
CA SER A 174 7.51 49.17 5.28
C SER A 174 7.65 47.72 5.73
N ILE A 175 8.39 47.47 6.81
CA ILE A 175 8.51 46.13 7.43
C ILE A 175 7.15 45.59 7.84
N THR A 176 6.28 46.40 8.46
CA THR A 176 4.92 45.97 8.83
C THR A 176 4.12 45.51 7.61
N LYS A 177 4.18 46.25 6.50
CA LYS A 177 3.49 45.86 5.25
C LYS A 177 3.98 44.52 4.69
N VAL A 178 5.30 44.31 4.66
CA VAL A 178 5.88 43.03 4.21
C VAL A 178 5.36 41.89 5.09
N VAL A 179 5.39 42.06 6.42
CA VAL A 179 4.87 41.04 7.35
C VAL A 179 3.38 40.75 7.13
N GLU A 180 2.57 41.78 6.91
CA GLU A 180 1.15 41.62 6.61
C GLU A 180 0.91 40.86 5.30
N GLU A 181 1.71 41.12 4.27
CA GLU A 181 1.65 40.40 3.00
C GLU A 181 2.02 38.92 3.15
N LEU A 182 3.08 38.60 3.91
CA LEU A 182 3.46 37.23 4.23
C LEU A 182 2.35 36.49 5.00
N LEU A 183 1.70 37.17 5.95
CA LEU A 183 0.57 36.64 6.73
C LEU A 183 -0.70 36.43 5.88
N ARG A 184 -0.90 37.24 4.84
CA ARG A 184 -2.01 37.06 3.89
C ARG A 184 -1.79 35.83 3.02
N LEU A 185 -0.58 35.67 2.46
CA LEU A 185 -0.23 34.54 1.61
C LEU A 185 -0.38 33.19 2.32
N THR A 186 0.05 33.12 3.59
CA THR A 186 -0.11 31.90 4.41
C THR A 186 -1.58 31.56 4.72
N LYS A 187 -2.45 32.57 4.90
CA LYS A 187 -3.89 32.36 5.10
C LYS A 187 -4.60 31.91 3.83
N GLU A 188 -4.25 32.49 2.68
CA GLU A 188 -4.83 32.11 1.38
C GLU A 188 -4.42 30.69 0.95
N ALA A 189 -3.17 30.30 1.22
CA ALA A 189 -2.72 28.91 1.01
C ALA A 189 -3.56 27.92 1.84
N THR A 190 -3.83 28.23 3.10
CA THR A 190 -4.63 27.37 4.00
C THR A 190 -6.09 27.20 3.55
N TYR A 191 -6.66 28.18 2.82
CA TYR A 191 -8.05 28.14 2.35
C TYR A 191 -8.25 27.40 1.02
N LYS A 192 -7.18 27.16 0.25
CA LYS A 192 -7.27 26.44 -1.03
C LYS A 192 -7.21 24.91 -0.86
N ASP A 193 -6.71 24.44 0.27
CA ASP A 193 -6.50 23.01 0.58
C ASP A 193 -7.61 22.41 1.48
N ALA A 194 -8.70 23.15 1.74
CA ALA A 194 -9.85 22.73 2.57
C ALA A 194 -11.16 22.73 1.76
#